data_AF-A0A2J4Y6R6-F1
#
_entry.id   AF-A0A2J4Y6R6-F1
#
_cell.length_a   1.000
_cell.length_b   1.000
_cell.length_c   1.000
_cell.angle_alpha   90.00
_cell.angle_beta   90.00
_cell.angle_gamma   90.00
#
_symmetry.space_group_name_H-M   'P 1'
#
loop_
_entity.id
_entity.type
_entity.pdbx_description
1 polymer ?
#
loop_
_entity_poly.entity_id
_entity_poly.type
_entity_poly.pdbx_seq_one_letter_code
_entity_poly.pdbx_strand_id
1 'polypeptide(L)'
;MRVNIKSLPYRIFIYAIACSLSIAVVNFITTSLIHRISTTSSMLFPVLTISLMGFHIMIACFMGMKYLCDKKQLYLAPIAFAFTCSALLMLGTIGSYPDWLVCAQGREINQNDALIFYFFRNVMMAVLFITSIILYRIRHITGHSRKIHGAVLSSCFIFITATLILSWVHSSNSPLLSIEFIDNLTYTFTPLWHNRIGWLLIIIWSLTLILLIGLTRLRNIFWYSGAFFCTAYIFTLLVLLSTVSGNAHSWN
;
A
#
# COMPACT_ATOMS: atom_id res chain seq x y z
N MET A 1 34.31 5.51 -21.28
CA MET A 1 32.86 5.61 -21.58
C MET A 1 32.19 6.42 -20.47
N ARG A 2 32.01 7.74 -20.64
CA ARG A 2 31.34 8.58 -19.63
C ARG A 2 29.84 8.25 -19.62
N VAL A 3 29.40 7.60 -18.55
CA VAL A 3 28.01 7.21 -18.33
C VAL A 3 27.13 8.47 -18.29
N ASN A 4 26.22 8.62 -19.25
CA ASN A 4 25.33 9.77 -19.32
C ASN A 4 24.12 9.56 -18.40
N ILE A 5 24.28 9.96 -17.14
CA ILE A 5 23.29 9.85 -16.04
C ILE A 5 21.93 10.54 -16.36
N LYS A 6 21.84 11.29 -17.46
CA LYS A 6 20.65 12.05 -17.84
C LYS A 6 19.60 11.27 -18.65
N SER A 7 19.94 10.10 -19.22
CA SER A 7 19.00 9.36 -20.08
C SER A 7 18.00 8.53 -19.24
N LEU A 8 16.73 8.51 -19.66
CA LEU A 8 15.69 7.65 -19.04
C LEU A 8 16.10 6.17 -18.93
N PRO A 9 16.69 5.51 -19.95
CA PRO A 9 17.07 4.10 -19.82
C PRO A 9 18.09 3.87 -18.70
N TYR A 10 19.03 4.80 -18.49
CA TYR A 10 20.00 4.69 -17.40
C TYR A 10 19.33 4.80 -16.02
N ARG A 11 18.33 5.68 -15.88
CA ARG A 11 17.53 5.80 -14.66
C ARG A 11 16.74 4.54 -14.35
N ILE A 12 16.14 3.95 -15.37
CA ILE A 12 15.44 2.67 -15.26
C ILE A 12 16.42 1.55 -14.88
N PHE A 13 17.63 1.55 -15.44
CA PHE A 13 18.67 0.58 -15.11
C PHE A 13 19.10 0.65 -13.64
N ILE A 14 19.39 1.85 -13.12
CA ILE A 14 19.70 2.03 -11.68
C ILE A 14 18.53 1.57 -10.82
N TYR A 15 17.31 1.98 -11.18
CA TYR A 15 16.09 1.57 -10.49
C TYR A 15 15.95 0.05 -10.43
N ALA A 16 16.12 -0.64 -11.56
CA ALA A 16 16.01 -2.08 -11.65
C ALA A 16 17.05 -2.78 -10.77
N ILE A 17 18.31 -2.32 -10.77
CA ILE A 17 19.35 -2.85 -9.88
C ILE A 17 18.95 -2.70 -8.41
N ALA A 18 18.49 -1.51 -8.01
CA ALA A 18 18.10 -1.26 -6.63
C ALA A 18 16.93 -2.13 -6.18
N CYS A 19 15.90 -2.30 -7.03
CA CYS A 19 14.77 -3.19 -6.77
C CYS A 19 15.22 -4.66 -6.68
N SER A 20 16.01 -5.14 -7.64
CA SER A 20 16.50 -6.53 -7.65
C SER A 20 17.33 -6.84 -6.42
N LEU A 21 18.24 -5.93 -6.03
CA LEU A 21 19.04 -6.09 -4.81
C LEU A 21 18.16 -6.15 -3.56
N SER A 22 17.17 -5.24 -3.46
CA SER A 22 16.26 -5.20 -2.31
C SER A 22 15.42 -6.48 -2.21
N ILE A 23 14.88 -6.96 -3.33
CA ILE A 23 14.11 -8.23 -3.38
C ILE A 23 15.00 -9.42 -3.01
N ALA A 24 16.24 -9.47 -3.52
CA ALA A 24 17.19 -10.53 -3.19
C ALA A 24 17.53 -10.54 -1.69
N VAL A 25 17.78 -9.36 -1.10
CA VAL A 25 18.05 -9.22 0.34
C VAL A 25 16.84 -9.65 1.16
N VAL A 26 15.63 -9.19 0.82
CA VAL A 26 14.40 -9.59 1.51
C VAL A 26 14.21 -11.11 1.44
N ASN A 27 14.33 -11.71 0.26
CA ASN A 27 14.22 -13.16 0.11
C ASN A 27 15.27 -13.91 0.94
N PHE A 28 16.53 -13.48 0.91
CA PHE A 28 17.60 -14.10 1.70
C PHE A 28 17.32 -14.03 3.20
N ILE A 29 16.88 -12.87 3.70
CA ILE A 29 16.54 -12.66 5.11
C ILE A 29 15.33 -13.52 5.49
N THR A 30 14.26 -13.50 4.68
CA THR A 30 13.04 -14.28 4.93
C THR A 30 13.33 -15.78 4.98
N THR A 31 14.04 -16.34 4.00
CA THR A 31 14.42 -17.76 4.00
C THR A 31 15.30 -18.10 5.21
N SER A 32 16.22 -17.22 5.58
CA SER A 32 17.09 -17.42 6.76
C SER A 32 16.31 -17.37 8.08
N LEU A 33 15.30 -16.50 8.18
CA LEU A 33 14.43 -16.36 9.35
C LEU A 33 13.47 -17.54 9.50
N ILE A 34 12.85 -17.99 8.40
CA ILE A 34 11.92 -19.14 8.40
C ILE A 34 12.62 -20.40 8.94
N HIS A 35 13.89 -20.61 8.60
CA HIS A 35 14.64 -21.75 9.12
C HIS A 35 15.07 -21.62 10.59
N ARG A 36 15.09 -20.40 11.14
CA ARG A 36 15.55 -20.12 12.52
C ARG A 36 14.42 -19.93 13.52
N ILE A 37 13.25 -19.49 13.06
CA ILE A 37 12.08 -19.23 13.89
C ILE A 37 11.04 -20.28 13.52
N SER A 38 11.02 -21.37 14.29
CA SER A 38 9.95 -22.37 14.23
C SER A 38 8.63 -21.66 14.57
N THR A 39 7.71 -21.64 13.60
CA THR A 39 6.40 -20.96 13.64
C THR A 39 6.50 -19.44 13.70
N THR A 40 5.98 -18.78 12.66
CA THR A 40 5.75 -17.33 12.60
C THR A 40 5.02 -16.93 13.88
N SER A 41 5.71 -16.25 14.80
CA SER A 41 5.07 -15.89 16.06
C SER A 41 3.88 -14.99 15.72
N SER A 42 2.72 -15.25 16.32
CA SER A 42 1.50 -14.45 16.17
C SER A 42 1.72 -12.94 16.44
N MET A 43 2.83 -12.59 17.08
CA MET A 43 3.26 -11.22 17.37
C MET A 43 4.03 -10.53 16.23
N LEU A 44 4.63 -11.26 15.29
CA LEU A 44 5.48 -10.68 14.25
C LEU A 44 4.65 -9.83 13.28
N PHE A 45 3.45 -10.29 12.92
CA PHE A 45 2.54 -9.54 12.04
C PHE A 45 2.07 -8.20 12.65
N PRO A 46 1.54 -8.14 13.89
CA PRO A 46 1.21 -6.87 14.54
C PRO A 46 2.41 -5.92 14.67
N VAL A 47 3.59 -6.41 15.08
CA VAL A 47 4.80 -5.58 15.26
C VAL A 47 5.25 -4.95 13.94
N LEU A 48 5.30 -5.73 12.86
CA LEU A 48 5.64 -5.19 11.54
C LEU A 48 4.57 -4.21 11.04
N THR A 49 3.29 -4.46 11.32
CA THR A 49 2.20 -3.58 10.91
C THR A 49 2.24 -2.24 11.64
N ILE A 50 2.51 -2.23 12.96
CA ILE A 50 2.70 -1.00 13.75
C ILE A 50 3.92 -0.22 13.25
N SER A 51 5.02 -0.92 12.98
CA SER A 51 6.24 -0.31 12.44
C SER A 51 5.98 0.37 11.10
N LEU A 52 5.31 -0.33 10.17
CA LEU A 52 4.91 0.20 8.86
C LEU A 52 3.95 1.39 8.99
N MET A 53 3.01 1.32 9.95
CA MET A 53 2.11 2.42 10.27
C MET A 53 2.86 3.67 10.73
N GLY A 54 3.87 3.52 11.60
CA GLY A 54 4.75 4.63 12.00
C GLY A 54 5.44 5.28 10.79
N PHE A 55 5.98 4.48 9.87
CA PHE A 55 6.57 5.00 8.64
C PHE A 55 5.55 5.75 7.76
N HIS A 56 4.34 5.22 7.61
CA HIS A 56 3.29 5.89 6.84
C HIS A 56 2.90 7.25 7.44
N ILE A 57 2.75 7.32 8.77
CA ILE A 57 2.47 8.59 9.47
C ILE A 57 3.60 9.60 9.23
N MET A 58 4.86 9.17 9.38
CA MET A 58 6.00 10.05 9.13
C MET A 58 6.01 10.59 7.70
N ILE A 59 5.83 9.71 6.69
CA ILE A 59 5.77 10.13 5.28
C ILE A 59 4.61 11.11 5.06
N ALA A 60 3.42 10.84 5.62
CA ALA A 60 2.27 11.71 5.52
C ALA A 60 2.55 13.11 6.10
N CYS A 61 3.15 13.18 7.28
CA CYS A 61 3.55 14.43 7.91
C CYS A 61 4.55 15.20 7.04
N PHE A 62 5.60 14.56 6.54
CA PHE A 62 6.60 15.21 5.68
C PHE A 62 5.99 15.74 4.37
N MET A 63 5.15 14.96 3.70
CA MET A 63 4.50 15.37 2.46
C MET A 63 3.45 16.46 2.70
N GLY A 64 2.72 16.36 3.80
CA GLY A 64 1.75 17.36 4.26
C GLY A 64 2.41 18.69 4.56
N MET A 65 3.43 18.71 5.42
CA MET A 65 4.20 19.93 5.72
C MET A 65 4.79 20.57 4.46
N LYS A 66 5.38 19.76 3.57
CA LYS A 66 5.94 20.26 2.31
C LYS A 66 4.89 20.93 1.43
N TYR A 67 3.69 20.35 1.33
CA TYR A 67 2.56 20.97 0.65
C TYR A 67 2.04 22.24 1.36
N LEU A 68 2.02 22.24 2.69
CA LEU A 68 1.59 23.41 3.46
C LEU A 68 2.54 24.60 3.26
N CYS A 69 3.85 24.35 3.22
CA CYS A 69 4.88 25.37 2.98
C CYS A 69 4.90 25.85 1.52
N ASP A 70 4.77 24.94 0.55
CA ASP A 70 4.72 25.28 -0.88
C ASP A 70 3.47 24.72 -1.55
N LYS A 71 2.43 25.57 -1.61
CA LYS A 71 1.15 25.23 -2.23
C LYS A 71 1.27 24.90 -3.72
N LYS A 72 2.34 25.31 -4.41
CA LYS A 72 2.56 24.96 -5.83
C LYS A 72 2.78 23.46 -6.03
N GLN A 73 3.08 22.73 -4.96
CA GLN A 73 3.30 21.29 -4.97
C GLN A 73 2.03 20.51 -4.63
N LEU A 74 0.89 20.89 -5.24
CA LEU A 74 -0.42 20.25 -5.01
C LEU A 74 -0.39 18.73 -5.18
N TYR A 75 0.45 18.20 -6.07
CA TYR A 75 0.61 16.76 -6.27
C TYR A 75 1.04 16.00 -5.01
N LEU A 76 1.65 16.66 -4.02
CA LEU A 76 2.03 16.03 -2.75
C LEU A 76 0.83 15.80 -1.82
N ALA A 77 -0.24 16.57 -1.96
CA ALA A 77 -1.40 16.46 -1.06
C ALA A 77 -2.12 15.11 -1.16
N PRO A 78 -2.44 14.56 -2.37
CA PRO A 78 -2.99 13.21 -2.48
C PRO A 78 -2.09 12.13 -1.89
N ILE A 79 -0.76 12.27 -1.99
CA ILE A 79 0.19 11.32 -1.39
C ILE A 79 0.15 11.41 0.13
N ALA A 80 0.13 12.62 0.70
CA ALA A 80 -0.02 12.80 2.14
C ALA A 80 -1.31 12.14 2.65
N PHE A 81 -2.43 12.36 1.95
CA PHE A 81 -3.69 11.69 2.28
C PHE A 81 -3.63 10.17 2.13
N ALA A 82 -3.00 9.66 1.07
CA ALA A 82 -2.83 8.23 0.85
C ALA A 82 -2.15 7.56 2.05
N PHE A 83 -1.06 8.16 2.54
CA PHE A 83 -0.32 7.63 3.68
C PHE A 83 -1.05 7.80 5.01
N THR A 84 -1.71 8.94 5.27
CA THR A 84 -2.52 9.14 6.48
C THR A 84 -3.65 8.12 6.56
N CYS A 85 -4.42 7.97 5.47
CA CYS A 85 -5.57 7.07 5.47
C CYS A 85 -5.14 5.61 5.42
N SER A 86 -3.97 5.31 4.83
CA SER A 86 -3.36 4.00 4.92
C SER A 86 -2.99 3.64 6.37
N ALA A 87 -2.46 4.59 7.14
CA ALA A 87 -2.23 4.40 8.58
C ALA A 87 -3.53 4.13 9.35
N LEU A 88 -4.61 4.85 9.05
CA LEU A 88 -5.94 4.59 9.65
C LEU A 88 -6.46 3.19 9.33
N LEU A 89 -6.33 2.73 8.09
CA LEU A 89 -6.75 1.38 7.70
C LEU A 89 -5.87 0.29 8.33
N MET A 90 -4.57 0.55 8.52
CA MET A 90 -3.68 -0.36 9.26
C MET A 90 -4.04 -0.42 10.75
N LEU A 91 -4.50 0.68 11.35
CA LEU A 91 -5.06 0.66 12.70
C LEU A 91 -6.31 -0.24 12.77
N GLY A 92 -7.16 -0.20 11.74
CA GLY A 92 -8.28 -1.14 11.57
C GLY A 92 -7.83 -2.60 11.48
N THR A 93 -6.83 -2.90 10.62
CA THR A 93 -6.21 -4.22 10.49
C THR A 93 -5.69 -4.76 11.82
N ILE A 94 -5.03 -3.90 12.59
CA ILE A 94 -4.50 -4.22 13.91
C ILE A 94 -5.62 -4.52 14.91
N GLY A 95 -6.75 -3.81 14.83
CA GLY A 95 -7.95 -4.06 15.64
C GLY A 95 -8.58 -5.43 15.38
N SER A 96 -8.35 -6.03 14.21
CA SER A 96 -8.77 -7.39 13.88
C SER A 96 -7.94 -8.49 14.56
N TYR A 97 -6.84 -8.13 15.23
CA TYR A 97 -6.01 -9.02 16.05
C TYR A 97 -6.08 -8.58 17.53
N PRO A 98 -7.18 -8.82 18.25
CA PRO A 98 -7.36 -8.28 19.61
C PRO A 98 -6.36 -8.84 20.65
N ASP A 99 -5.88 -10.07 20.45
CA ASP A 99 -4.99 -10.80 21.37
C ASP A 99 -3.62 -10.13 21.61
N TRP A 100 -3.19 -9.18 20.77
CA TRP A 100 -1.90 -8.48 20.97
C TRP A 100 -2.02 -7.24 21.88
N LEU A 101 -3.16 -6.55 21.90
CA LEU A 101 -3.36 -5.29 22.66
C LEU A 101 -3.75 -5.53 24.11
N VAL A 102 -4.62 -6.50 24.28
CA VAL A 102 -5.17 -6.87 25.57
C VAL A 102 -4.76 -8.31 25.70
N CYS A 103 -4.14 -8.70 26.81
CA CYS A 103 -3.96 -10.11 27.17
C CYS A 103 -5.32 -10.79 27.44
N ALA A 104 -6.33 -10.50 26.63
CA ALA A 104 -7.70 -10.97 26.69
C ALA A 104 -7.74 -12.28 25.92
N GLN A 105 -7.52 -13.37 26.66
CA GLN A 105 -7.84 -14.71 26.18
C GLN A 105 -9.33 -14.73 25.81
N GLY A 106 -9.65 -14.87 24.52
CA GLY A 106 -11.01 -15.27 24.10
C GLY A 106 -11.69 -14.48 22.98
N ARG A 107 -11.00 -13.59 22.25
CA ARG A 107 -11.60 -12.98 21.04
C ARG A 107 -10.84 -13.44 19.79
N GLU A 108 -11.51 -14.23 18.96
CA GLU A 108 -10.89 -14.85 17.78
C GLU A 108 -10.35 -13.79 16.78
N ILE A 109 -9.20 -14.10 16.18
CA ILE A 109 -8.55 -13.26 15.17
C ILE A 109 -9.41 -13.22 13.91
N ASN A 110 -9.82 -12.03 13.48
CA ASN A 110 -10.61 -11.85 12.26
C ASN A 110 -9.71 -11.54 11.07
N GLN A 111 -9.13 -12.58 10.45
CA GLN A 111 -8.25 -12.43 9.30
C GLN A 111 -8.98 -11.89 8.05
N ASN A 112 -10.27 -12.17 7.92
CA ASN A 112 -11.08 -11.64 6.83
C ASN A 112 -11.17 -10.10 6.88
N ASP A 113 -11.48 -9.51 8.03
CA ASP A 113 -11.54 -8.05 8.21
C ASP A 113 -10.17 -7.40 7.94
N ALA A 114 -9.08 -8.05 8.39
CA ALA A 114 -7.73 -7.60 8.10
C ALA A 114 -7.44 -7.53 6.59
N LEU A 115 -7.92 -8.51 5.83
CA LEU A 115 -7.75 -8.56 4.37
C LEU A 115 -8.67 -7.58 3.63
N ILE A 116 -9.87 -7.33 4.15
CA ILE A 116 -10.77 -6.27 3.65
C ILE A 116 -10.09 -4.90 3.79
N PHE A 117 -9.59 -4.57 4.98
CA PHE A 117 -8.86 -3.33 5.20
C PHE A 117 -7.62 -3.24 4.30
N TYR A 118 -6.89 -4.34 4.12
CA TYR A 118 -5.75 -4.42 3.20
C TYR A 118 -6.17 -4.12 1.74
N PHE A 119 -7.28 -4.70 1.26
CA PHE A 119 -7.79 -4.48 -0.09
C PHE A 119 -8.14 -3.00 -0.32
N PHE A 120 -8.98 -2.42 0.53
CA PHE A 120 -9.39 -1.01 0.39
C PHE A 120 -8.20 -0.07 0.54
N ARG A 121 -7.25 -0.38 1.42
CA ARG A 121 -5.99 0.36 1.57
C ARG A 121 -5.20 0.40 0.26
N ASN A 122 -5.07 -0.74 -0.40
CA ASN A 122 -4.34 -0.86 -1.67
C ASN A 122 -5.01 -0.06 -2.79
N VAL A 123 -6.32 -0.20 -2.96
CA VAL A 123 -7.09 0.53 -3.99
C VAL A 123 -7.00 2.03 -3.76
N MET A 124 -7.25 2.49 -2.53
CA MET A 124 -7.20 3.90 -2.16
C MET A 124 -5.81 4.50 -2.42
N MET A 125 -4.75 3.83 -1.96
CA MET A 125 -3.39 4.33 -2.18
C MET A 125 -3.03 4.38 -3.66
N ALA A 126 -3.36 3.35 -4.45
CA ALA A 126 -3.07 3.34 -5.87
C ALA A 126 -3.78 4.49 -6.61
N VAL A 127 -5.07 4.71 -6.34
CA VAL A 127 -5.85 5.80 -6.94
C VAL A 127 -5.23 7.16 -6.60
N LEU A 128 -4.92 7.41 -5.31
CA LEU A 128 -4.32 8.68 -4.89
C LEU A 128 -2.89 8.88 -5.43
N PHE A 129 -2.11 7.80 -5.59
CA PHE A 129 -0.82 7.86 -6.28
C PHE A 129 -0.98 8.22 -7.76
N ILE A 130 -1.93 7.60 -8.47
CA ILE A 130 -2.24 7.96 -9.87
C ILE A 130 -2.66 9.44 -9.95
N THR A 131 -3.55 9.90 -9.06
CA THR A 131 -3.95 11.31 -8.98
C THR A 131 -2.73 12.22 -8.79
N SER A 132 -1.81 11.88 -7.89
CA SER A 132 -0.58 12.62 -7.69
C SER A 132 0.31 12.66 -8.93
N ILE A 133 0.49 11.53 -9.60
CA ILE A 133 1.30 11.43 -10.83
C ILE A 133 0.72 12.33 -11.93
N ILE A 134 -0.61 12.32 -12.10
CA ILE A 134 -1.30 13.17 -13.07
C ILE A 134 -1.11 14.65 -12.69
N LEU A 135 -1.37 15.02 -11.43
CA LEU A 135 -1.18 16.39 -10.94
C LEU A 135 0.26 16.88 -11.09
N TYR A 136 1.25 16.01 -10.92
CA TYR A 136 2.65 16.34 -11.15
C TYR A 136 2.92 16.67 -12.61
N ARG A 137 2.31 15.96 -13.56
CA ARG A 137 2.45 16.22 -14.99
C ARG A 137 1.83 17.56 -15.38
N ILE A 138 0.67 17.91 -14.82
CA ILE A 138 -0.05 19.16 -15.10
C ILE A 138 0.28 20.30 -14.11
N ARG A 139 1.31 20.15 -13.28
CA ARG A 139 1.66 21.08 -12.18
C ARG A 139 1.83 22.54 -12.59
N HIS A 140 2.24 22.78 -13.83
CA HIS A 140 2.46 24.12 -14.35
C HIS A 140 1.14 24.90 -14.51
N ILE A 141 0.03 24.19 -14.69
CA ILE A 141 -1.32 24.77 -14.82
C ILE A 141 -2.00 24.84 -13.45
N THR A 142 -1.85 23.79 -12.64
CA THR A 142 -2.60 23.66 -11.38
C THR A 142 -2.07 24.53 -10.24
N GLY A 143 -0.78 24.91 -10.26
CA GLY A 143 -0.12 25.59 -9.13
C GLY A 143 -0.56 27.03 -8.84
N HIS A 144 -1.33 27.68 -9.72
CA HIS A 144 -1.74 29.09 -9.56
C HIS A 144 -3.21 29.28 -9.17
N SER A 145 -4.07 28.27 -9.34
CA SER A 145 -5.51 28.42 -9.14
C SER A 145 -5.99 27.83 -7.83
N ARG A 146 -6.41 28.71 -6.88
CA ARG A 146 -7.02 28.29 -5.61
C ARG A 146 -8.29 27.45 -5.80
N LYS A 147 -9.06 27.70 -6.86
CA LYS A 147 -10.27 26.90 -7.20
C LYS A 147 -9.90 25.45 -7.53
N ILE A 148 -8.83 25.25 -8.30
CA ILE A 148 -8.34 23.91 -8.64
C ILE A 148 -7.84 23.19 -7.38
N HIS A 149 -7.12 23.90 -6.50
CA HIS A 149 -6.68 23.32 -5.23
C HIS A 149 -7.88 22.85 -4.38
N GLY A 150 -8.88 23.71 -4.20
CA GLY A 150 -10.09 23.35 -3.46
C GLY A 150 -10.82 22.15 -4.06
N ALA A 151 -10.99 22.13 -5.39
CA ALA A 151 -11.65 21.02 -6.08
C ALA A 151 -10.90 19.69 -5.93
N VAL A 152 -9.57 19.69 -6.10
CA VAL A 152 -8.73 18.49 -5.95
C VAL A 152 -8.78 17.97 -4.52
N LEU A 153 -8.59 18.84 -3.53
CA LEU A 153 -8.61 18.44 -2.12
C LEU A 153 -9.99 17.91 -1.70
N SER A 154 -11.06 18.58 -2.12
CA SER A 154 -12.44 18.13 -1.85
C SER A 154 -12.71 16.79 -2.51
N SER A 155 -12.29 16.58 -3.76
CA SER A 155 -12.44 15.31 -4.46
C SER A 155 -11.70 14.18 -3.76
N CYS A 156 -10.45 14.41 -3.33
CA CYS A 156 -9.70 13.44 -2.54
C CYS A 156 -10.41 13.11 -1.22
N PHE A 157 -10.89 14.13 -0.50
CA PHE A 157 -11.58 13.93 0.78
C PHE A 157 -12.87 13.12 0.64
N ILE A 158 -13.68 13.40 -0.37
CA ILE A 158 -14.91 12.64 -0.67
C ILE A 158 -14.56 11.18 -0.99
N PHE A 159 -13.58 10.96 -1.87
CA PHE A 159 -13.14 9.61 -2.26
C PHE A 159 -12.62 8.79 -1.08
N ILE A 160 -11.78 9.40 -0.23
CA ILE A 160 -11.24 8.78 0.98
C ILE A 160 -12.36 8.40 1.94
N THR A 161 -13.25 9.34 2.22
CA THR A 161 -14.37 9.12 3.14
C THR A 161 -15.26 7.98 2.65
N ALA A 162 -15.57 7.96 1.35
CA ALA A 162 -16.32 6.86 0.74
C ALA A 162 -15.59 5.51 0.89
N THR A 163 -14.27 5.48 0.70
CA THR A 163 -13.48 4.24 0.83
C THR A 163 -13.40 3.75 2.28
N LEU A 164 -13.24 4.66 3.25
CA LEU A 164 -13.25 4.31 4.67
C LEU A 164 -14.62 3.75 5.09
N ILE A 165 -15.71 4.39 4.67
CA ILE A 165 -17.08 3.89 4.92
C ILE A 165 -17.29 2.52 4.27
N LEU A 166 -16.90 2.34 3.00
CA LEU A 166 -17.01 1.05 2.32
C LEU A 166 -16.20 -0.03 3.03
N SER A 167 -14.98 0.28 3.47
CA SER A 167 -14.15 -0.67 4.21
C SER A 167 -14.81 -1.10 5.53
N TRP A 168 -15.46 -0.16 6.22
CA TRP A 168 -16.21 -0.44 7.45
C TRP A 168 -17.47 -1.25 7.18
N VAL A 169 -18.25 -0.90 6.16
CA VAL A 169 -19.50 -1.60 5.81
C VAL A 169 -19.21 -3.04 5.37
N HIS A 170 -18.18 -3.26 4.57
CA HIS A 170 -17.81 -4.61 4.12
C HIS A 170 -17.11 -5.44 5.18
N SER A 171 -16.56 -4.82 6.23
CA SER A 171 -16.11 -5.54 7.42
C SER A 171 -17.29 -6.14 8.18
N SER A 172 -17.01 -7.07 9.08
CA SER A 172 -17.98 -7.84 9.89
C SER A 172 -18.94 -6.98 10.74
N ASN A 173 -18.79 -5.65 10.73
CA ASN A 173 -19.69 -4.68 11.34
C ASN A 173 -21.05 -4.54 10.64
N SER A 174 -21.23 -5.04 9.40
CA SER A 174 -22.55 -5.11 8.76
C SER A 174 -22.84 -6.49 8.13
N PRO A 175 -23.86 -7.24 8.61
CA PRO A 175 -24.13 -8.61 8.18
C PRO A 175 -24.78 -8.72 6.79
N LEU A 176 -25.19 -7.61 6.17
CA LEU A 176 -25.86 -7.62 4.85
C LEU A 176 -24.89 -7.49 3.66
N LEU A 177 -23.62 -7.11 3.88
CA LEU A 177 -22.66 -6.80 2.80
C LEU A 177 -21.24 -7.33 3.08
N SER A 178 -21.08 -8.28 3.99
CA SER A 178 -19.79 -8.89 4.31
C SER A 178 -19.24 -9.66 3.10
N ILE A 179 -18.03 -9.30 2.66
CA ILE A 179 -17.30 -10.04 1.62
C ILE A 179 -16.32 -10.99 2.32
N GLU A 180 -16.34 -12.26 1.94
CA GLU A 180 -15.44 -13.28 2.50
C GLU A 180 -14.25 -13.51 1.55
N PHE A 181 -13.11 -12.90 1.88
CA PHE A 181 -11.83 -13.13 1.21
C PHE A 181 -11.02 -14.28 1.84
N ILE A 182 -11.24 -14.54 3.14
CA ILE A 182 -10.68 -15.68 3.88
C ILE A 182 -11.83 -16.33 4.64
N ASP A 183 -11.87 -17.66 4.63
CA ASP A 183 -12.70 -18.41 5.56
C ASP A 183 -12.01 -18.43 6.94
N ASN A 184 -12.59 -17.70 7.90
CA ASN A 184 -12.04 -17.59 9.26
C ASN A 184 -12.04 -18.93 10.03
N LEU A 185 -12.79 -19.94 9.59
CA LEU A 185 -12.81 -21.26 10.23
C LEU A 185 -11.67 -22.16 9.75
N THR A 186 -11.30 -22.06 8.47
CA THR A 186 -10.26 -22.91 7.86
C THR A 186 -8.92 -22.18 7.68
N TYR A 187 -8.88 -20.86 7.86
CA TYR A 187 -7.72 -20.00 7.54
C TYR A 187 -7.20 -20.25 6.12
N THR A 188 -8.14 -20.47 5.19
CA THR A 188 -7.84 -20.65 3.78
C THR A 188 -8.37 -19.46 2.98
N PHE A 189 -7.58 -19.02 1.99
CA PHE A 189 -8.00 -17.97 1.09
C PHE A 189 -9.12 -18.48 0.19
N THR A 190 -10.16 -17.66 0.02
CA THR A 190 -11.24 -18.03 -0.91
C THR A 190 -10.75 -17.98 -2.36
N PRO A 191 -11.34 -18.77 -3.27
CA PRO A 191 -11.02 -18.71 -4.70
C PRO A 191 -11.19 -17.31 -5.30
N LEU A 192 -12.04 -16.46 -4.69
CA LEU A 192 -12.22 -15.06 -5.07
C LEU A 192 -10.93 -14.25 -4.89
N TRP A 193 -10.22 -14.45 -3.78
CA TRP A 193 -8.94 -13.79 -3.54
C TRP A 193 -7.91 -14.20 -4.58
N HIS A 194 -7.71 -15.50 -4.76
CA HIS A 194 -6.67 -16.03 -5.65
C HIS A 194 -6.97 -15.74 -7.14
N ASN A 195 -8.18 -16.02 -7.61
CA ASN A 195 -8.48 -15.95 -9.05
C ASN A 195 -8.78 -14.53 -9.53
N ARG A 196 -9.20 -13.61 -8.65
CA ARG A 196 -9.69 -12.29 -9.06
C ARG A 196 -8.99 -11.15 -8.34
N ILE A 197 -9.12 -11.06 -7.02
CA ILE A 197 -8.75 -9.85 -6.28
C ILE A 197 -7.24 -9.63 -6.24
N GLY A 198 -6.44 -10.67 -5.99
CA GLY A 198 -4.99 -10.58 -5.99
C GLY A 198 -4.44 -10.10 -7.33
N TRP A 199 -4.91 -10.68 -8.44
CA TRP A 199 -4.54 -10.27 -9.80
C TRP A 199 -4.99 -8.85 -10.13
N LEU A 200 -6.21 -8.46 -9.73
CA LEU A 200 -6.71 -7.11 -9.92
C LEU A 200 -5.81 -6.07 -9.24
N LEU A 201 -5.37 -6.33 -8.00
CA LEU A 201 -4.45 -5.44 -7.29
C LEU A 201 -3.07 -5.37 -7.97
N ILE A 202 -2.54 -6.50 -8.45
CA ILE A 202 -1.27 -6.54 -9.19
C ILE A 202 -1.38 -5.67 -10.47
N ILE A 203 -2.49 -5.78 -11.20
CA ILE A 203 -2.73 -4.98 -12.41
C ILE A 203 -2.78 -3.49 -12.08
N ILE A 204 -3.50 -3.10 -11.02
CA ILE A 204 -3.62 -1.70 -10.59
C ILE A 204 -2.23 -1.11 -10.22
N TRP A 205 -1.43 -1.85 -9.44
CA TRP A 205 -0.09 -1.38 -9.07
C TRP A 205 0.89 -1.38 -10.24
N SER A 206 0.77 -2.33 -11.18
CA SER A 206 1.56 -2.36 -12.41
C SER A 206 1.24 -1.16 -13.30
N LEU A 207 -0.05 -0.83 -13.46
CA LEU A 207 -0.49 0.37 -14.18
C LEU A 207 0.04 1.63 -13.50
N THR A 208 -0.05 1.70 -12.17
CA THR A 208 0.49 2.83 -11.39
C THR A 208 1.99 3.00 -11.61
N LEU A 209 2.76 1.90 -11.61
CA LEU A 209 4.20 1.91 -11.88
C LEU A 209 4.53 2.39 -13.29
N ILE A 210 3.81 1.89 -14.31
CA ILE A 210 3.99 2.30 -15.71
C ILE A 210 3.70 3.81 -15.85
N LEU A 211 2.59 4.28 -15.28
CA LEU A 211 2.23 5.70 -15.30
C LEU A 211 3.28 6.56 -14.58
N LEU A 212 3.76 6.10 -13.42
CA LEU A 212 4.79 6.79 -12.65
C LEU A 212 6.07 6.94 -13.48
N ILE A 213 6.59 5.86 -14.05
CA ILE A 213 7.81 5.91 -14.86
C ILE A 213 7.60 6.76 -16.11
N GLY A 214 6.48 6.56 -16.83
CA GLY A 214 6.19 7.25 -18.08
C GLY A 214 5.99 8.75 -17.92
N LEU A 215 5.27 9.19 -16.89
CA LEU A 215 4.91 10.60 -16.69
C LEU A 215 5.97 11.38 -15.90
N THR A 216 6.61 10.75 -14.91
CA THR A 216 7.58 11.43 -14.04
C THR A 216 9.02 11.27 -14.53
N ARG A 217 9.29 10.27 -15.37
CA ARG A 217 10.61 9.91 -15.91
C ARG A 217 11.69 9.72 -14.82
N LEU A 218 11.26 9.32 -13.62
CA LEU A 218 12.09 9.15 -12.42
C LEU A 218 13.03 10.35 -12.20
N ARG A 219 12.49 11.57 -12.39
CA ARG A 219 13.33 12.77 -12.47
C ARG A 219 14.03 13.13 -11.16
N ASN A 220 13.42 12.78 -10.03
CA ASN A 220 13.89 13.10 -8.69
C ASN A 220 13.84 11.85 -7.81
N ILE A 221 14.62 11.86 -6.72
CA ILE A 221 14.68 10.75 -5.75
C ILE A 221 13.30 10.38 -5.19
N PHE A 222 12.43 11.37 -5.01
CA PHE A 222 11.04 11.18 -4.63
C PHE A 222 10.29 10.18 -5.53
N TRP A 223 10.46 10.28 -6.86
CA TRP A 223 9.81 9.39 -7.81
C TRP A 223 10.49 8.03 -7.88
N TYR A 224 11.80 7.93 -7.58
CA TYR A 224 12.45 6.64 -7.38
C TYR A 224 11.85 5.90 -6.17
N SER A 225 11.66 6.60 -5.04
CA SER A 225 11.02 6.02 -3.86
C SER A 225 9.58 5.59 -4.15
N GLY A 226 8.82 6.40 -4.90
CA GLY A 226 7.45 6.03 -5.32
C GLY A 226 7.41 4.81 -6.26
N ALA A 227 8.35 4.70 -7.21
CA ALA A 227 8.47 3.52 -8.08
C ALA A 227 8.84 2.27 -7.26
N PHE A 228 9.82 2.41 -6.35
CA PHE A 228 10.24 1.34 -5.46
C PHE A 228 9.06 0.86 -4.59
N PHE A 229 8.26 1.78 -4.07
CA PHE A 229 7.04 1.46 -3.33
C PHE A 229 6.06 0.65 -4.19
N CYS A 230 5.79 1.06 -5.44
CA CYS A 230 4.92 0.29 -6.33
C CYS A 230 5.45 -1.13 -6.59
N THR A 231 6.75 -1.29 -6.84
CA THR A 231 7.36 -2.61 -7.03
C THR A 231 7.32 -3.45 -5.75
N ALA A 232 7.53 -2.86 -4.58
CA ALA A 232 7.39 -3.57 -3.31
C ALA A 232 5.96 -4.09 -3.12
N TYR A 233 4.93 -3.31 -3.45
CA TYR A 233 3.53 -3.75 -3.40
C TYR A 233 3.24 -4.89 -4.37
N ILE A 234 3.73 -4.81 -5.62
CA ILE A 234 3.59 -5.90 -6.61
C ILE A 234 4.27 -7.17 -6.08
N PHE A 235 5.49 -7.04 -5.55
CA PHE A 235 6.23 -8.16 -5.00
C PHE A 235 5.50 -8.80 -3.81
N THR A 236 5.02 -8.01 -2.84
CA THR A 236 4.23 -8.51 -1.71
C THR A 236 2.97 -9.23 -2.17
N LEU A 237 2.25 -8.70 -3.16
CA LEU A 237 1.05 -9.35 -3.72
C LEU A 237 1.38 -10.66 -4.42
N LEU A 238 2.50 -10.73 -5.17
CA LEU A 238 2.96 -11.97 -5.80
C LEU A 238 3.32 -13.04 -4.77
N VAL A 239 4.03 -12.66 -3.70
CA VAL A 239 4.34 -13.57 -2.58
C VAL A 239 3.05 -14.07 -1.95
N LEU A 240 2.13 -13.16 -1.61
CA LEU A 240 0.84 -13.51 -1.00
C LEU A 240 0.03 -14.46 -1.88
N LEU A 241 -0.01 -14.23 -3.20
CA LEU A 241 -0.70 -15.12 -4.14
C LEU A 241 -0.03 -16.50 -4.24
N SER A 242 1.30 -16.56 -4.19
CA SER A 242 2.07 -17.82 -4.25
C SER A 242 1.90 -18.68 -2.99
N THR A 243 1.69 -18.06 -1.82
CA THR A 243 1.41 -18.81 -0.59
C THR A 243 0.06 -19.55 -0.65
N VAL A 244 -0.93 -19.01 -1.37
CA VAL A 244 -2.25 -19.65 -1.55
C VAL A 244 -2.16 -20.94 -2.37
N SER A 245 -1.24 -21.03 -3.33
CA SER A 245 -1.07 -22.23 -4.17
C SER A 245 -0.39 -23.41 -3.46
N GLY A 246 0.14 -23.21 -2.25
CA GLY A 246 0.99 -24.18 -1.55
C GLY A 246 0.33 -24.95 -0.38
N ASN A 247 -1.00 -24.92 -0.20
CA ASN A 247 -1.67 -25.43 1.02
C ASN A 247 -1.16 -24.82 2.34
N ALA A 248 -0.60 -23.60 2.31
CA ALA A 248 -0.16 -22.90 3.50
C ALA A 248 -1.33 -22.16 4.17
N HIS A 249 -1.47 -22.29 5.48
CA HIS A 249 -2.42 -21.53 6.29
C HIS A 249 -2.20 -20.03 6.11
N SER A 250 -3.28 -19.25 6.04
CA SER A 250 -3.18 -17.79 5.96
C SER A 250 -2.56 -17.23 7.25
N TRP A 251 -1.39 -16.62 7.11
CA TRP A 251 -0.71 -15.81 8.14
C TRP A 251 -0.50 -16.49 9.51
N ASN A 252 -0.27 -17.81 9.54
CA ASN A 252 0.21 -18.57 10.70
C ASN A 252 1.63 -19.10 10.47
#